data_AF-A0A101GSE9-F1
#
_entry.id   AF-A0A101GSE9-F1
#
_cell.length_a   1.000
_cell.length_b   1.000
_cell.length_c   1.000
_cell.angle_alpha   90.00
_cell.angle_beta   90.00
_cell.angle_gamma   90.00
#
_symmetry.space_group_name_H-M   'P 1'
#
loop_
_entity.id
_entity.type
_entity.pdbx_description
1 polymer ?
#
loop_
_entity_poly.entity_id
_entity_poly.type
_entity_poly.pdbx_seq_one_letter_code
_entity_poly.pdbx_strand_id
1 'polypeptide(L)' 'MKISTRARYGIRALLDLALNDDKERVLLKDIAQRQEISLPYLEHLITPLITKGIV' A
#
# COMPACT_ATOMS: atom_id res chain seq x y z
N MET A 1 0.90 17.96 12.95
CA MET A 1 1.61 17.81 11.66
C MET A 1 0.61 17.63 10.54
N LYS A 2 0.75 18.35 9.40
CA LYS A 2 -0.13 18.18 8.23
C LYS A 2 0.47 17.12 7.30
N ILE A 3 0.01 15.87 7.43
CA ILE A 3 0.35 14.77 6.51
C ILE A 3 -0.79 14.64 5.50
N SER A 4 -0.45 14.56 4.22
CA SER A 4 -1.46 14.38 3.16
C SER A 4 -2.13 13.01 3.28
N THR A 5 -3.39 12.94 2.85
CA THR A 5 -4.15 11.68 2.83
C THR A 5 -3.43 10.59 2.01
N ARG A 6 -2.83 10.97 0.87
CA ARG A 6 -2.01 10.08 0.05
C ARG A 6 -0.79 9.54 0.81
N ALA A 7 -0.06 10.40 1.52
CA ALA A 7 1.09 9.96 2.31
C ALA A 7 0.67 9.01 3.45
N ARG A 8 -0.45 9.30 4.12
CA ARG A 8 -1.00 8.43 5.17
C ARG A 8 -1.33 7.04 4.64
N TYR A 9 -2.06 6.95 3.52
CA TYR A 9 -2.42 5.66 2.95
C TYR A 9 -1.22 4.90 2.37
N GLY A 10 -0.22 5.61 1.82
CA GLY A 10 0.98 4.97 1.31
C GLY A 10 1.83 4.35 2.40
N ILE A 11 2.00 5.05 3.52
CA ILE A 11 2.71 4.50 4.69
C ILE A 11 1.96 3.29 5.26
N ARG A 12 0.62 3.33 5.33
CA ARG A 12 -0.18 2.19 5.79
C ARG A 12 -0.04 0.97 4.88
N ALA A 13 -0.05 1.17 3.55
CA ALA A 13 0.14 0.08 2.60
C ALA A 13 1.54 -0.55 2.70
N LEU A 14 2.58 0.28 2.85
CA LEU A 14 3.96 -0.20 3.04
C LEU A 14 4.13 -0.97 4.36
N LEU A 15 3.52 -0.50 5.45
CA LEU A 15 3.53 -1.22 6.72
C LEU A 15 2.79 -2.56 6.61
N ASP A 16 1.64 -2.57 5.93
CA ASP A 16 0.86 -3.78 5.71
C ASP A 16 1.62 -4.82 4.88
N LEU A 17 2.35 -4.39 3.85
CA LEU A 17 3.29 -5.23 3.10
C LEU A 17 4.34 -5.85 4.02
N ALA A 18 5.04 -5.03 4.81
CA ALA A 18 6.11 -5.49 5.70
C ALA A 18 5.61 -6.48 6.78
N LEU A 19 4.38 -6.31 7.26
CA LEU A 19 3.79 -7.20 8.27
C LEU A 19 3.23 -8.50 7.69
N ASN A 20 3.01 -8.58 6.38
CA ASN A 20 2.43 -9.74 5.71
C ASN A 20 3.40 -10.41 4.70
N ASP A 21 4.71 -10.12 4.81
CA ASP A 21 5.75 -10.61 3.90
C ASP A 21 6.00 -12.13 3.98
N ASP A 22 5.42 -12.79 4.98
CA ASP A 22 5.50 -14.24 5.20
C ASP A 22 5.06 -15.11 4.01
N LYS A 23 4.32 -14.53 3.05
CA LYS A 23 3.70 -15.26 1.92
C LYS A 23 4.43 -15.12 0.58
N GLU A 24 5.65 -14.60 0.54
CA GLU A 24 6.46 -14.35 -0.68
C GLU A 24 5.86 -13.29 -1.64
N ARG A 25 4.52 -13.17 -1.68
CA ARG A 25 3.78 -12.16 -2.43
C ARG A 25 2.51 -11.76 -1.67
N VAL A 26 2.28 -10.46 -1.54
CA VAL A 26 1.04 -9.90 -0.97
C VAL A 26 0.18 -9.34 -2.10
N LEU A 27 -1.08 -9.76 -2.19
CA LEU A 27 -1.99 -9.26 -3.21
C LEU A 27 -2.55 -7.88 -2.81
N LEU A 28 -2.57 -6.92 -3.75
CA LEU A 28 -3.13 -5.58 -3.51
C LEU A 28 -4.59 -5.62 -3.05
N LYS A 29 -5.38 -6.60 -3.51
CA LYS A 29 -6.77 -6.79 -3.07
C LYS A 29 -6.87 -7.06 -1.56
N ASP A 30 -5.90 -7.78 -1.00
CA ASP A 30 -5.91 -8.15 0.42
C ASP A 30 -5.52 -6.93 1.27
N ILE A 31 -4.56 -6.12 0.78
CA ILE A 31 -4.17 -4.84 1.41
C ILE A 31 -5.34 -3.87 1.38
N ALA A 32 -6.03 -3.74 0.23
CA ALA A 32 -7.19 -2.89 0.05
C ALA A 32 -8.30 -3.26 1.05
N GLN A 33 -8.55 -4.55 1.24
CA GLN A 33 -9.51 -5.06 2.22
C GLN A 33 -9.08 -4.77 3.67
N ARG A 34 -7.82 -5.04 4.05
CA ARG A 34 -7.31 -4.80 5.42
C ARG A 34 -7.25 -3.32 5.80
N GLN A 35 -6.93 -2.46 4.84
CA GLN A 35 -6.77 -1.02 5.07
C GLN A 35 -8.04 -0.22 4.78
N GLU A 36 -9.14 -0.90 4.41
CA GLU A 36 -10.44 -0.31 4.08
C GLU A 36 -10.33 0.82 3.04
N ILE A 37 -9.55 0.58 1.99
CA ILE A 37 -9.37 1.50 0.86
C ILE A 37 -9.76 0.82 -0.44
N SER A 38 -10.29 1.58 -1.39
CA SER A 38 -10.64 1.02 -2.70
C SER A 38 -9.40 0.52 -3.43
N LEU A 39 -9.50 -0.65 -4.06
CA LEU A 39 -8.44 -1.23 -4.86
C LEU A 39 -7.88 -0.26 -5.94
N PRO A 40 -8.71 0.45 -6.75
CA PRO A 40 -8.19 1.39 -7.76
C PRO A 40 -7.36 2.53 -7.16
N TYR A 41 -7.74 3.00 -5.97
CA TYR A 41 -6.97 4.04 -5.27
C TYR A 41 -5.63 3.51 -4.77
N LEU A 42 -5.61 2.28 -4.23
CA LEU A 42 -4.38 1.63 -3.81
C LEU A 42 -3.45 1.38 -5.00
N GLU A 43 -3.96 0.92 -6.14
CA GLU A 43 -3.18 0.74 -7.37
C GLU A 43 -2.51 2.06 -7.80
N HIS A 44 -3.27 3.15 -7.85
CA HIS A 44 -2.74 4.47 -8.16
C HIS A 44 -1.67 4.92 -7.15
N LEU A 45 -1.84 4.56 -5.88
CA LEU A 45 -0.94 4.93 -4.81
C LEU A 45 0.38 4.13 -4.82
N ILE A 46 0.32 2.83 -5.15
CA ILE A 46 1.46 1.90 -5.18
C ILE A 46 2.28 2.04 -6.47
N THR A 47 1.66 2.42 -7.59
CA THR A 47 2.33 2.62 -8.89
C THR A 47 3.66 3.40 -8.80
N PRO A 48 3.73 4.59 -8.16
CA PRO A 48 4.99 5.32 -8.02
C PRO A 48 6.03 4.66 -7.11
N LEU A 49 5.62 3.73 -6.23
CA LEU A 49 6.52 2.99 -5.35
C LEU A 49 7.20 1.83 -6.12
N ILE A 50 6.43 1.11 -6.94
CA ILE A 50 6.93 0.05 -7.83
C ILE A 50 7.91 0.63 -8.85
N THR A 51 7.53 1.72 -9.51
CA THR A 51 8.39 2.36 -10.53
C THR A 51 9.72 2.89 -9.98
N LYS A 52 9.80 3.10 -8.67
CA LYS A 52 11.02 3.50 -7.96
C LYS A 52 11.77 2.34 -7.31
N GLY A 53 11.29 1.10 -7.44
CA GLY A 53 11.89 -0.08 -6.81
C GLY A 53 11.83 -0.07 -5.28
N ILE A 54 10.84 0.61 -4.70
CA ILE A 54 10.61 0.61 -3.25
C ILE A 54 9.83 -0.65 -2.83
N VAL A 55 8.98 -1.16 -3.73
CA VAL A 55 8.18 -2.38 -3.60
C VAL A 55 8.32 -3.18 -4.89
#